data_AF-Q1Q2Y1-F1
#
_entry.id   AF-Q1Q2Y1-F1
#
_cell.length_a   1.000
_cell.length_b   1.000
_cell.length_c   1.000
_cell.angle_alpha   90.00
_cell.angle_beta   90.00
_cell.angle_gamma   90.00
#
_symmetry.space_group_name_H-M   'P 1'
#
loop_
_entity.id
_entity.type
_entity.pdbx_description
1 polymer ?
#
loop_
_entity_poly.entity_id
_entity_poly.type
_entity_poly.pdbx_seq_one_letter_code
_entity_poly.pdbx_strand_id
1 'polypeptide(L)'
;MAYHMPAGILKKLRTVGIHHTWNTICNILATHIRVTTTMNTEDGHVIDVRTCTTPTEEQHMIYNNLHMKHTPPGRKYIKSPIKTQRCSVEK
;
A
#
# COMPACT_ATOMS: atom_id res chain seq x y z
N MET A 1 20.33 6.92 -14.83
CA MET A 1 19.32 7.99 -14.99
C MET A 1 18.00 7.62 -14.33
N ALA A 2 17.97 7.45 -13.00
CA ALA A 2 16.74 7.15 -12.23
C ALA A 2 16.51 8.13 -11.06
N TYR A 3 17.38 9.13 -10.90
CA TYR A 3 17.36 10.07 -9.77
C TYR A 3 16.43 11.27 -9.95
N HIS A 4 15.87 11.48 -11.16
CA HIS A 4 15.07 12.67 -11.44
C HIS A 4 13.65 12.60 -10.84
N MET A 5 13.04 11.41 -10.80
CA MET A 5 11.74 11.20 -10.15
C MET A 5 11.74 11.54 -8.65
N PRO A 6 12.65 10.97 -7.83
CA PRO A 6 12.69 11.32 -6.40
C PRO A 6 13.10 12.78 -6.17
N ALA A 7 13.94 13.37 -7.04
CA ALA A 7 14.29 14.79 -6.93
C ALA A 7 13.08 15.73 -7.07
N GLY A 8 12.12 15.41 -7.95
CA GLY A 8 10.88 16.18 -8.09
C GLY A 8 9.99 16.10 -6.85
N ILE A 9 9.84 14.91 -6.27
CA ILE A 9 9.07 14.68 -5.04
C ILE A 9 9.73 15.40 -3.87
N LEU A 10 11.06 15.25 -3.71
CA LEU A 10 11.84 15.94 -2.68
C LEU A 10 11.74 17.46 -2.81
N LYS A 11 11.77 18.00 -4.03
CA LYS A 11 11.63 19.45 -4.25
C LYS A 11 10.28 19.96 -3.74
N LYS A 12 9.18 19.25 -4.04
CA LYS A 12 7.84 19.57 -3.53
C LYS A 12 7.74 19.48 -2.01
N LEU A 13 8.36 18.46 -1.40
CA LEU A 13 8.37 18.30 0.04
C LEU A 13 9.21 19.37 0.75
N ARG A 14 10.34 19.79 0.15
CA ARG A 14 11.18 20.87 0.69
C ARG A 14 10.49 22.24 0.64
N THR A 15 9.66 22.52 -0.37
CA THR A 15 8.91 23.79 -0.44
C THR A 15 7.89 23.96 0.69
N VAL A 16 7.50 22.87 1.35
CA VAL A 16 6.57 22.85 2.48
C VAL A 16 7.28 22.57 3.82
N GLY A 17 8.62 22.67 3.84
CA GLY A 17 9.40 22.56 5.08
C GLY A 17 9.78 21.13 5.50
N ILE A 18 9.57 20.12 4.64
CA ILE A 18 10.00 18.75 4.92
C ILE A 18 11.40 18.54 4.33
N HIS A 19 12.41 18.50 5.20
CA HIS A 19 13.83 18.40 4.84
C HIS A 19 14.42 16.98 4.93
N HIS A 20 13.58 15.95 4.91
CA HIS A 20 14.04 14.56 4.98
C HIS A 20 14.80 14.11 3.71
N THR A 21 15.66 13.11 3.89
CA THR A 21 16.28 12.41 2.76
C THR A 21 15.26 11.51 2.07
N TRP A 22 15.52 11.15 0.81
CA TRP A 22 14.67 10.19 0.08
C TRP A 22 14.50 8.88 0.85
N ASN A 23 15.59 8.37 1.41
CA ASN A 23 15.57 7.11 2.16
C ASN A 23 14.69 7.20 3.41
N THR A 24 14.75 8.33 4.13
CA THR A 24 13.90 8.58 5.29
C THR A 24 12.42 8.61 4.90
N ILE A 25 12.06 9.31 3.82
CA ILE A 25 10.68 9.35 3.32
C ILE A 25 10.19 7.95 2.94
N CYS A 26 11.01 7.19 2.22
CA CYS A 26 10.67 5.80 1.88
C CYS A 26 10.47 4.94 3.13
N ASN A 27 11.32 5.06 4.15
CA ASN A 27 11.18 4.33 5.40
C ASN A 27 9.90 4.70 6.15
N ILE A 28 9.56 5.99 6.21
CA ILE A 28 8.31 6.47 6.80
C ILE A 28 7.12 5.87 6.05
N LEU A 29 7.12 5.94 4.71
CA LEU A 29 6.01 5.43 3.90
C LEU A 29 5.91 3.89 3.90
N ALA A 30 7.04 3.18 4.06
CA ALA A 30 7.09 1.72 4.05
C ALA A 30 6.30 1.07 5.19
N THR A 31 6.04 1.79 6.28
CA THR A 31 5.24 1.27 7.41
C THR A 31 3.73 1.35 7.17
N HIS A 32 3.27 2.14 6.18
CA HIS A 32 1.88 2.17 5.76
C HIS A 32 1.61 1.03 4.76
N ILE A 33 1.13 -0.11 5.27
CA ILE A 33 0.99 -1.35 4.49
C ILE A 33 -0.46 -1.77 4.34
N ARG A 34 -0.70 -2.57 3.28
CA ARG A 34 -1.97 -3.25 3.03
C ARG A 34 -1.79 -4.76 3.17
N VAL A 35 -2.54 -5.37 4.08
CA VAL A 35 -2.55 -6.81 4.31
C VAL A 35 -3.81 -7.41 3.69
N THR A 36 -3.63 -8.50 2.94
CA THR A 36 -4.74 -9.31 2.41
C THR A 36 -4.69 -10.67 3.05
N THR A 37 -5.75 -11.05 3.75
CA THR A 37 -5.94 -12.36 4.34
C THR A 37 -6.95 -13.12 3.48
N THR A 38 -6.53 -14.23 2.91
CA THR A 38 -7.36 -15.09 2.06
C THR A 38 -7.72 -16.36 2.81
N MET A 39 -9.01 -16.70 2.86
CA MET A 39 -9.53 -17.89 3.55
C MET A 39 -10.41 -18.69 2.61
N ASN A 40 -10.23 -20.00 2.61
CA ASN A 40 -11.13 -20.92 1.90
C ASN A 40 -12.27 -21.31 2.83
N THR A 41 -13.49 -21.32 2.30
CA THR A 41 -14.71 -21.73 3.00
C THR A 41 -15.10 -23.13 2.55
N GLU A 42 -15.73 -23.91 3.42
CA GLU A 42 -16.20 -25.27 3.10
C GLU A 42 -17.14 -25.29 1.89
N ASP A 43 -17.91 -24.21 1.69
CA ASP A 43 -18.81 -24.01 0.54
C ASP A 43 -18.09 -23.80 -0.81
N GLY A 44 -16.78 -24.04 -0.91
CA GLY A 44 -16.01 -23.89 -2.17
C GLY A 44 -15.75 -22.43 -2.58
N HIS A 45 -15.88 -21.48 -1.65
CA HIS A 45 -15.65 -20.05 -1.87
C HIS A 45 -14.33 -19.59 -1.24
N VAL A 46 -13.76 -18.53 -1.79
CA VAL A 46 -12.60 -17.80 -1.27
C VAL A 46 -13.07 -16.45 -0.74
N ILE A 47 -12.69 -16.16 0.49
CA ILE A 47 -12.92 -14.88 1.15
C ILE A 47 -11.59 -14.14 1.24
N ASP A 48 -11.51 -13.00 0.55
CA ASP A 48 -10.41 -12.04 0.74
C ASP A 48 -10.84 -10.93 1.70
N VAL A 49 -10.16 -10.83 2.84
CA VAL A 49 -10.26 -9.71 3.77
C VAL A 49 -9.05 -8.81 3.58
N ARG A 50 -9.29 -7.58 3.11
CA ARG A 50 -8.23 -6.58 2.94
C ARG A 50 -8.30 -5.55 4.06
N THR A 51 -7.20 -5.42 4.81
CA THR A 51 -7.05 -4.44 5.89
C THR A 51 -5.82 -3.58 5.62
N CYS A 52 -5.92 -2.28 5.85
CA CYS A 52 -4.81 -1.34 5.72
C CYS A 52 -4.44 -0.83 7.12
N THR A 53 -3.16 -0.52 7.33
CA THR A 53 -2.74 0.15 8.56
C THR A 53 -3.22 1.60 8.57
N THR A 54 -3.44 2.14 9.76
CA THR A 54 -3.78 3.57 9.91
C THR A 54 -2.52 4.40 9.67
N PRO A 55 -2.57 5.48 8.86
CA PRO A 55 -1.40 6.31 8.64
C PRO A 55 -0.96 7.01 9.94
N THR A 56 0.35 7.13 10.16
CA THR A 56 0.93 7.93 11.24
C THR A 56 0.85 9.42 10.94
N GLU A 57 1.09 10.28 11.93
CA GLU A 57 1.08 11.74 11.76
C GLU A 57 2.09 12.20 10.69
N GLU A 58 3.31 11.64 10.70
CA GLU A 58 4.33 11.93 9.68
C GLU A 58 3.87 11.54 8.26
N GLN A 59 3.21 10.39 8.13
CA GLN A 59 2.66 9.94 6.86
C GLN A 59 1.51 10.85 6.40
N HIS A 60 0.62 11.25 7.31
CA HIS A 60 -0.44 12.22 7.04
C HIS A 60 0.12 13.54 6.54
N MET A 61 1.17 14.06 7.19
CA MET A 61 1.86 15.27 6.74
C MET A 61 2.38 15.10 5.30
N ILE A 62 3.08 14.00 5.00
CA ILE A 62 3.61 13.75 3.65
C ILE A 62 2.48 13.65 2.62
N TYR A 63 1.40 12.90 2.90
CA TYR A 63 0.28 12.75 1.97
C TYR A 63 -0.48 14.05 1.75
N ASN A 64 -0.75 14.81 2.81
CA ASN A 64 -1.43 16.10 2.70
C ASN A 64 -0.61 17.07 1.84
N ASN A 65 0.71 17.11 2.02
CA ASN A 65 1.60 17.96 1.23
C ASN A 65 1.74 17.51 -0.23
N LEU A 66 1.61 16.20 -0.50
CA LEU A 66 1.57 15.67 -1.86
C LEU A 66 0.17 15.71 -2.49
N HIS A 67 -0.83 16.24 -1.77
CA HIS A 67 -2.25 16.29 -2.16
C HIS A 67 -2.81 14.90 -2.50
N MET A 68 -2.35 13.87 -1.80
CA MET A 68 -2.77 12.49 -1.97
C MET A 68 -3.86 12.13 -0.96
N LYS A 69 -4.81 11.27 -1.38
CA LYS A 69 -5.77 10.69 -0.45
C LYS A 69 -5.02 9.77 0.52
N HIS A 70 -5.10 10.09 1.80
CA HIS A 70 -4.48 9.33 2.88
C HIS A 70 -5.39 8.22 3.42
N THR A 71 -6.71 8.30 3.18
CA THR A 71 -7.65 7.26 3.61
C THR A 71 -7.41 6.00 2.79
N PRO A 72 -6.97 4.89 3.41
CA PRO A 72 -6.87 3.64 2.70
C PRO A 72 -8.27 3.21 2.22
N PRO A 73 -8.36 2.50 1.09
CA PRO A 73 -9.63 1.92 0.67
C PRO A 73 -10.17 1.06 1.82
N GLY A 74 -11.42 1.33 2.23
CA GLY A 74 -12.04 0.68 3.39
C GLY A 74 -12.00 -0.83 3.30
N ARG A 75 -12.16 -1.50 4.46
CA ARG A 75 -12.11 -2.97 4.56
C ARG A 75 -12.99 -3.57 3.47
N LYS A 76 -12.35 -4.27 2.52
CA LYS A 76 -13.06 -4.92 1.42
C LYS A 76 -13.19 -6.40 1.74
N TYR A 77 -14.42 -6.86 1.60
CA TYR A 77 -14.79 -8.26 1.65
C TYR A 77 -15.12 -8.70 0.23
N ILE A 78 -14.33 -9.63 -0.32
CA ILE A 78 -14.54 -10.14 -1.66
C ILE A 78 -14.75 -11.65 -1.55
N LYS A 79 -15.96 -12.11 -1.85
CA LYS A 79 -16.25 -13.52 -2.11
C LYS A 79 -15.99 -13.81 -3.57
N SER A 80 -15.10 -14.76 -3.84
CA SER A 80 -14.87 -15.30 -5.19
C SER A 80 -15.03 -16.82 -5.15
N PRO A 81 -15.47 -17.47 -6.23
CA PRO A 81 -15.39 -18.93 -6.29
C PRO A 81 -13.92 -19.36 -6.19
N ILE A 82 -13.64 -20.51 -5.56
CA ILE A 82 -12.30 -21.12 -5.61
C ILE A 82 -11.90 -21.24 -7.08
N LYS A 83 -10.85 -20.51 -7.47
CA LYS A 83 -10.17 -20.79 -8.73
C LYS A 83 -9.44 -22.10 -8.53
N THR A 84 -9.88 -23.16 -9.21
CA THR A 84 -9.12 -24.41 -9.31
C THR A 84 -7.71 -24.05 -9.78
N GLN A 85 -6.74 -24.18 -8.88
CA GLN A 85 -5.34 -24.07 -9.24
C GLN A 85 -5.08 -25.27 -10.16
N ARG A 86 -4.88 -25.03 -11.46
CA ARG A 86 -4.25 -26.03 -12.33
C ARG A 86 -2.81 -26.16 -11.84
N CYS A 87 -2.57 -27.07 -10.90
CA CYS A 87 -1.25 -27.65 -10.74
C CYS A 87 -0.97 -28.43 -12.02
N SER A 88 -0.30 -27.79 -12.98
CA SER A 88 0.49 -28.54 -13.97
C SER A 88 1.64 -29.16 -13.20
N VAL A 89 1.45 -30.40 -12.73
CA VAL A 89 2.55 -31.30 -12.45
C VAL A 89 3.01 -31.80 -13.83
N GLU A 90 3.99 -31.13 -14.42
CA GLU A 90 4.78 -31.77 -15.49
C GLU A 90 5.83 -32.66 -14.83
N LYS A 91 5.89 -33.88 -15.36
CA LYS A 91 6.59 -35.06 -14.85
C LYS A 91 8.05 -35.06 -15.26
#